data_AF-A0A1Y1K096-F1
#
_entry.id   AF-A0A1Y1K096-F1
#
_cell.length_a   1.000
_cell.length_b   1.000
_cell.length_c   1.000
_cell.angle_alpha   90.00
_cell.angle_beta   90.00
_cell.angle_gamma   90.00
#
_symmetry.space_group_name_H-M   'P 1'
#
loop_
_entity.id
_entity.type
_entity.pdbx_description
1 polymer ?
#
loop_
_entity_poly.entity_id
_entity_poly.type
_entity_poly.pdbx_seq_one_letter_code
_entity_poly.pdbx_strand_id
1 'polypeptide(L)'
;ERRKQWIIFNSKKPQEGVNDPEEENLLEKAKETIGDLKLKTALDYKVPMHLRESTVKKYKQLLLARHRQYYIRHDFNLAVLRLRDQKCSLIDYLNKLKGRLLEIHEEICPSQQRQFPEIPKVELDDFPEQNVDVVVKMSQSQTGRLITIPTVQCRKGDALEKEVLLTNKPTTTLYPPPPPEKGKPTKVRAVDPEIAALCNDEDTPWEAEVRSYR
;
A
#
# COMPACT_ATOMS: atom_id res chain seq x y z
N GLU A 1 -31.14 21.60 24.97
CA GLU A 1 -30.18 20.50 24.72
C GLU A 1 -29.15 20.31 25.83
N ARG A 2 -28.45 21.37 26.27
CA ARG A 2 -27.44 21.30 27.35
C ARG A 2 -27.90 20.63 28.65
N ARG A 3 -29.13 20.87 29.11
CA ARG A 3 -29.68 20.20 30.33
C ARG A 3 -29.85 18.68 30.17
N LYS A 4 -30.26 18.22 28.98
CA LYS A 4 -30.39 16.78 28.69
C LYS A 4 -29.02 16.10 28.67
N GLN A 5 -28.04 16.75 28.04
CA GLN A 5 -26.64 16.32 28.05
C GLN A 5 -26.09 16.25 29.48
N TRP A 6 -26.43 17.22 30.34
CA TRP A 6 -26.02 17.27 31.74
C TRP A 6 -26.61 16.14 32.59
N ILE A 7 -27.89 15.80 32.37
CA ILE A 7 -28.56 14.69 33.06
C ILE A 7 -27.92 13.35 32.65
N ILE A 8 -27.68 13.15 31.35
CA ILE A 8 -27.02 11.95 30.81
C ILE A 8 -25.56 11.83 31.30
N PHE A 9 -24.87 12.96 31.46
CA PHE A 9 -23.51 12.98 31.98
C PHE A 9 -23.46 12.59 33.47
N ASN A 10 -24.33 13.19 34.29
CA ASN A 10 -24.39 12.87 35.73
C ASN A 10 -24.91 11.46 36.01
N SER A 11 -25.78 10.90 35.16
CA SER A 11 -26.23 9.52 35.30
C SER A 11 -25.12 8.48 35.02
N LYS A 12 -24.02 8.90 34.40
CA LYS A 12 -22.83 8.05 34.15
C LYS A 12 -21.76 8.19 35.25
N LYS A 13 -22.02 8.96 36.31
CA LYS A 13 -21.08 9.07 37.42
C LYS A 13 -20.97 7.71 38.13
N PRO A 14 -19.77 7.12 38.24
CA PRO A 14 -19.57 5.90 39.02
C PRO A 14 -20.00 6.12 40.47
N GLN A 15 -20.57 5.09 41.09
CA GLN A 15 -20.95 5.13 42.51
C GLN A 15 -19.68 4.99 43.37
N GLU A 16 -19.53 5.84 44.38
CA GLU A 16 -18.38 5.77 45.29
C GLU A 16 -18.40 4.46 46.07
N GLY A 17 -17.34 3.65 45.94
CA GLY A 17 -17.15 2.39 46.67
C GLY A 17 -17.64 1.13 45.97
N VAL A 18 -18.23 1.23 44.77
CA VAL A 18 -18.57 0.08 43.92
C VAL A 18 -17.58 0.06 42.77
N ASN A 19 -16.71 -0.95 42.73
CA ASN A 19 -15.81 -1.14 41.60
C ASN A 19 -16.63 -1.49 40.36
N ASP A 20 -16.10 -1.15 39.19
CA ASP A 20 -16.72 -1.58 37.95
C ASP A 20 -16.72 -3.12 37.91
N PRO A 21 -17.84 -3.80 37.62
CA PRO A 21 -17.87 -5.25 37.48
C PRO A 21 -16.82 -5.77 36.49
N GLU A 22 -16.43 -4.99 35.48
CA GLU A 22 -15.33 -5.38 34.59
C GLU A 22 -13.98 -5.44 35.32
N GLU A 23 -13.71 -4.48 36.20
CA GLU A 23 -12.48 -4.43 36.99
C GLU A 23 -12.41 -5.56 38.02
N GLU A 24 -13.53 -5.89 38.68
CA GLU A 24 -13.60 -7.03 39.60
C GLU A 24 -13.35 -8.36 38.88
N ASN A 25 -13.96 -8.55 37.71
CA ASN A 25 -13.71 -9.73 36.86
C ASN A 25 -12.26 -9.81 36.39
N LEU A 26 -11.62 -8.69 36.07
CA LEU A 26 -10.21 -8.64 35.71
C LEU A 26 -9.31 -8.97 36.90
N LEU A 27 -9.64 -8.48 38.10
CA LEU A 27 -8.93 -8.78 39.33
C LEU A 27 -9.01 -10.27 39.68
N GLU A 28 -10.20 -10.87 39.60
CA GLU A 28 -10.38 -12.31 39.83
C GLU A 28 -9.59 -13.15 38.83
N LYS A 29 -9.71 -12.86 37.53
CA LYS A 29 -8.92 -13.54 36.49
C LYS A 29 -7.41 -13.39 36.71
N ALA A 30 -6.96 -12.21 37.13
CA ALA A 30 -5.55 -11.97 37.45
C ALA A 30 -5.11 -12.81 38.65
N LYS A 31 -5.89 -12.86 39.73
CA LYS A 31 -5.62 -13.72 40.90
C LYS A 31 -5.55 -15.20 40.54
N GLU A 32 -6.41 -15.66 39.63
CA GLU A 32 -6.43 -17.06 39.17
C GLU A 32 -5.27 -17.40 38.23
N THR A 33 -4.87 -16.46 37.37
CA THR A 33 -3.84 -16.68 36.33
C THR A 33 -2.44 -16.29 36.82
N ILE A 34 -2.29 -15.67 38.00
CA ILE A 34 -0.99 -15.24 38.51
C ILE A 34 -0.07 -16.44 38.69
N GLY A 35 1.04 -16.47 37.96
CA GLY A 35 1.99 -17.59 37.95
C GLY A 35 1.68 -18.71 36.95
N ASP A 36 0.59 -18.65 36.18
CA ASP A 36 0.33 -19.57 35.06
C ASP A 36 1.19 -19.21 33.84
N LEU A 37 2.49 -19.53 33.95
CA LEU A 37 3.45 -19.33 32.88
C LEU A 37 3.34 -20.49 31.89
N LYS A 38 2.63 -20.28 30.78
CA LYS A 38 2.64 -21.19 29.62
C LYS A 38 3.99 -21.11 28.90
N LEU A 39 5.03 -21.68 29.50
CA LEU A 39 6.39 -21.70 28.96
C LEU A 39 6.46 -22.59 27.72
N LYS A 40 7.14 -22.12 26.66
CA LYS A 40 7.35 -22.92 25.44
C LYS A 40 8.15 -24.21 25.67
N THR A 41 8.88 -24.29 26.78
CA THR A 41 9.68 -25.44 27.20
C THR A 41 8.89 -26.45 28.02
N ALA A 42 7.69 -26.10 28.50
CA ALA A 42 6.87 -26.99 29.31
C ALA A 42 6.27 -28.11 28.44
N LEU A 43 6.17 -29.32 29.01
CA LEU A 43 5.67 -30.51 28.30
C LEU A 43 4.18 -30.43 27.96
N ASP A 44 3.40 -29.66 28.73
CA ASP A 44 1.97 -29.44 28.57
C ASP A 44 1.64 -28.23 27.67
N TYR A 45 2.66 -27.50 27.20
CA TYR A 45 2.47 -26.34 26.33
C TYR A 45 1.87 -26.75 24.98
N LYS A 46 0.69 -26.23 24.68
CA LYS A 46 0.02 -26.38 23.38
C LYS A 46 -0.32 -25.01 22.82
N VAL A 47 0.20 -24.70 21.63
CA VAL A 47 -0.15 -23.45 20.93
C VAL A 47 -1.63 -23.50 20.54
N PRO A 48 -2.45 -22.50 20.95
CA PRO A 48 -3.84 -22.38 20.52
C PRO A 48 -3.95 -22.32 19.00
N MET A 49 -5.00 -22.89 18.41
CA MET A 49 -5.09 -23.05 16.94
C MET A 49 -4.98 -21.73 16.16
N HIS A 50 -5.58 -20.65 16.67
CA HIS A 50 -5.51 -19.32 16.06
C HIS A 50 -4.08 -18.72 16.08
N LEU A 51 -3.25 -19.13 17.04
CA LEU A 51 -1.84 -18.73 17.17
C LEU A 51 -0.88 -19.69 16.44
N ARG A 52 -1.37 -20.82 15.91
CA ARG A 52 -0.52 -21.78 15.19
C ARG A 52 -0.10 -21.19 13.86
N GLU A 53 1.20 -21.01 13.70
CA GLU A 53 1.80 -20.65 12.44
C GLU A 53 1.95 -21.90 11.57
N SER A 54 1.10 -22.03 10.55
CA SER A 54 1.24 -23.05 9.50
C SER A 54 2.07 -22.51 8.34
N THR A 55 2.74 -23.40 7.60
CA THR A 55 3.42 -23.07 6.35
C THR A 55 2.48 -22.36 5.37
N VAL A 56 1.21 -22.76 5.34
CA VAL A 56 0.17 -22.14 4.52
C VAL A 56 -0.09 -20.69 4.93
N LYS A 57 -0.30 -20.44 6.24
CA LYS A 57 -0.48 -19.08 6.78
C LYS A 57 0.72 -18.18 6.47
N LYS A 58 1.94 -18.71 6.57
CA LYS A 58 3.17 -17.98 6.22
C LYS A 58 3.29 -17.70 4.72
N TYR A 59 2.88 -18.65 3.88
CA TYR A 59 2.86 -18.46 2.43
C TYR A 59 1.86 -17.37 2.02
N LYS A 60 0.65 -17.35 2.61
CA LYS A 60 -0.33 -16.27 2.42
C LYS A 60 0.25 -14.90 2.80
N GLN A 61 0.94 -14.81 3.95
CA GLN A 61 1.62 -13.59 4.37
C GLN A 61 2.69 -13.14 3.36
N LEU A 62 3.47 -14.07 2.81
CA LEU A 62 4.48 -13.80 1.80
C LEU A 62 3.86 -13.26 0.50
N LEU A 63 2.74 -13.84 0.04
CA LEU A 63 2.02 -13.34 -1.14
C LEU A 63 1.50 -11.91 -0.92
N LEU A 64 0.90 -11.64 0.24
CA LEU A 64 0.45 -10.30 0.60
C LEU A 64 1.59 -9.29 0.65
N ALA A 65 2.76 -9.68 1.15
CA ALA A 65 3.94 -8.83 1.18
C ALA A 65 4.43 -8.49 -0.25
N ARG A 66 4.49 -9.48 -1.15
CA ARG A 66 4.84 -9.26 -2.57
C ARG A 66 3.84 -8.37 -3.28
N HIS A 67 2.55 -8.60 -3.06
CA HIS A 67 1.49 -7.75 -3.58
C HIS A 67 1.69 -6.29 -3.15
N ARG A 68 1.89 -6.04 -1.85
CA ARG A 68 2.18 -4.69 -1.34
C ARG A 68 3.43 -4.08 -1.98
N GLN A 69 4.51 -4.85 -2.11
CA GLN A 69 5.73 -4.38 -2.75
C GLN A 69 5.49 -3.95 -4.21
N TYR A 70 4.68 -4.70 -4.96
CA TYR A 70 4.30 -4.34 -6.32
C TYR A 70 3.58 -3.00 -6.35
N TYR A 71 2.53 -2.81 -5.56
CA TYR A 71 1.76 -1.55 -5.56
C TYR A 71 2.60 -0.36 -5.13
N ILE A 72 3.45 -0.50 -4.10
CA ILE A 72 4.36 0.58 -3.68
C ILE A 72 5.25 1.02 -4.85
N ARG A 73 5.86 0.07 -5.57
CA ARG A 73 6.71 0.37 -6.74
C ARG A 73 5.90 0.97 -7.89
N HIS A 74 4.72 0.42 -8.15
CA HIS A 74 3.85 0.88 -9.22
C HIS A 74 3.35 2.30 -8.98
N ASP A 75 2.84 2.59 -7.79
CA ASP A 75 2.32 3.90 -7.40
C ASP A 75 3.43 4.95 -7.41
N PHE A 76 4.64 4.59 -6.93
CA PHE A 76 5.81 5.46 -7.03
C PHE A 76 6.14 5.79 -8.49
N ASN A 77 6.21 4.78 -9.36
CA ASN A 77 6.48 4.99 -10.78
C ASN A 77 5.40 5.85 -11.44
N LEU A 78 4.12 5.63 -11.14
CA LEU A 78 3.03 6.48 -11.61
C LEU A 78 3.15 7.92 -11.13
N ALA A 79 3.55 8.14 -9.88
CA ALA A 79 3.75 9.49 -9.34
C ALA A 79 4.90 10.22 -10.07
N VAL A 80 6.01 9.53 -10.34
CA VAL A 80 7.15 10.07 -11.10
C VAL A 80 6.72 10.43 -12.53
N LEU A 81 5.98 9.54 -13.21
CA LEU A 81 5.47 9.82 -14.56
C LEU A 81 4.52 11.03 -14.59
N ARG A 82 3.61 11.15 -13.61
CA ARG A 82 2.75 12.33 -13.48
C ARG A 82 3.55 13.62 -13.28
N LEU A 83 4.59 13.58 -12.46
CA LEU A 83 5.46 14.73 -12.22
C LEU A 83 6.21 15.14 -13.50
N ARG A 84 6.69 14.16 -14.26
CA ARG A 84 7.30 14.39 -15.57
C ARG A 84 6.31 15.05 -16.54
N ASP A 85 5.11 14.52 -16.66
CA ASP A 85 4.10 15.05 -17.57
C ASP A 85 3.71 16.50 -17.17
N GLN A 86 3.65 16.78 -15.86
CA GLN A 86 3.48 18.14 -15.34
C GLN A 86 4.65 19.07 -15.69
N LYS A 87 5.90 18.60 -15.56
CA LYS A 87 7.10 19.35 -15.97
C LYS A 87 7.04 19.70 -17.46
N CYS A 88 6.73 18.74 -18.32
CA CYS A 88 6.57 18.96 -19.77
C CYS A 88 5.47 19.99 -20.06
N SER A 89 4.29 19.83 -19.45
CA SER A 89 3.18 20.78 -19.63
C SER A 89 3.52 22.20 -19.19
N LEU A 90 4.27 22.35 -18.10
CA LEU A 90 4.71 23.65 -17.58
C LEU A 90 5.73 24.30 -18.53
N ILE A 91 6.69 23.52 -19.05
CA ILE A 91 7.66 24.01 -20.03
C ILE A 91 6.97 24.47 -21.31
N ASP A 92 6.00 23.71 -21.82
CA ASP A 92 5.20 24.10 -22.99
C ASP A 92 4.42 25.40 -22.73
N TYR A 93 3.85 25.55 -21.53
CA TYR A 93 3.16 26.77 -21.13
C TYR A 93 4.10 27.98 -21.08
N LEU A 94 5.30 27.83 -20.51
CA LEU A 94 6.31 28.88 -20.49
C LEU A 94 6.76 29.26 -21.90
N ASN A 95 6.93 28.29 -22.79
CA ASN A 95 7.28 28.54 -24.19
C ASN A 95 6.19 29.32 -24.93
N LYS A 96 4.91 29.01 -24.68
CA LYS A 96 3.78 29.79 -25.23
C LYS A 96 3.79 31.24 -24.74
N LEU A 97 4.02 31.46 -23.44
CA LEU A 97 4.14 32.80 -22.87
C LEU A 97 5.31 33.57 -23.48
N LYS A 98 6.45 32.90 -23.68
CA LYS A 98 7.62 33.48 -24.34
C LYS A 98 7.30 33.88 -25.79
N GLY A 99 6.61 33.02 -26.55
CA GLY A 99 6.16 33.35 -27.91
C GLY A 99 5.29 34.61 -27.94
N ARG A 100 4.27 34.66 -27.09
CA ARG A 100 3.40 35.84 -26.97
C ARG A 100 4.15 37.11 -26.56
N LEU A 101 5.13 36.99 -25.67
CA LEU A 101 5.93 38.15 -25.27
C LEU A 101 6.82 38.64 -26.40
N LEU A 102 7.36 37.74 -27.23
CA LEU A 102 8.12 38.10 -28.42
C LEU A 102 7.26 38.85 -29.44
N GLU A 103 6.02 38.41 -29.67
CA GLU A 103 5.04 39.14 -30.50
C GLU A 103 4.85 40.58 -29.98
N ILE A 104 4.68 40.75 -28.66
CA ILE A 104 4.56 42.07 -28.02
C ILE A 104 5.86 42.88 -28.17
N HIS A 105 7.03 42.25 -28.07
CA HIS A 105 8.31 42.94 -28.23
C HIS A 105 8.51 43.45 -29.66
N GLU A 106 7.97 42.79 -30.68
CA GLU A 106 8.02 43.28 -32.07
C GLU A 106 7.23 44.59 -32.26
N GLU A 107 6.18 44.81 -31.46
CA GLU A 107 5.34 46.01 -31.51
C GLU A 107 5.91 47.19 -30.70
N ILE A 108 6.85 46.94 -29.77
CA ILE A 108 7.35 47.92 -28.80
C ILE A 108 8.80 48.31 -29.09
N CYS A 109 9.15 49.57 -28.83
CA CYS A 109 10.53 50.05 -28.95
C CYS A 109 11.52 49.24 -28.09
N PRO A 110 12.75 49.00 -28.58
CA PRO A 110 13.74 48.14 -27.92
C PRO A 110 14.17 48.64 -26.53
N SER A 111 14.01 49.92 -26.23
CA SER A 111 14.31 50.51 -24.92
C SER A 111 13.33 50.08 -23.81
N GLN A 112 12.15 49.57 -24.17
CA GLN A 112 11.11 49.12 -23.22
C GLN A 112 11.02 47.59 -23.12
N GLN A 113 11.76 46.85 -23.95
CA GLN A 113 11.79 45.39 -23.94
C GLN A 113 12.52 44.88 -22.68
N ARG A 114 11.95 43.86 -22.03
CA ARG A 114 12.59 43.19 -20.89
C ARG A 114 13.07 41.81 -21.29
N GLN A 115 14.23 41.41 -20.77
CA GLN A 115 14.77 40.07 -20.97
C GLN A 115 13.97 39.05 -20.15
N PHE A 116 13.77 37.86 -20.71
CA PHE A 116 13.04 36.78 -20.04
C PHE A 116 14.00 35.83 -19.30
N PRO A 117 13.56 35.18 -18.20
CA PRO A 117 14.35 34.16 -17.51
C PRO A 117 14.60 32.93 -18.39
N GLU A 118 15.71 32.22 -18.17
CA GLU A 118 15.98 30.98 -18.89
C GLU A 118 14.93 29.90 -18.56
N ILE A 119 14.30 29.35 -19.60
CA ILE A 119 13.29 28.30 -19.45
C ILE A 119 14.02 26.95 -19.35
N PRO A 120 13.74 26.14 -18.31
CA PRO A 120 14.31 24.80 -18.19
C PRO A 120 13.99 23.92 -19.40
N LYS A 121 14.94 23.10 -19.82
CA LYS A 121 14.78 22.14 -20.92
C LYS A 121 14.37 20.78 -20.37
N VAL A 122 13.72 19.99 -21.22
CA VAL A 122 13.43 18.59 -20.95
C VAL A 122 14.68 17.79 -21.31
N GLU A 123 15.14 16.94 -20.39
CA GLU A 123 16.37 16.15 -20.57
C GLU A 123 16.01 14.71 -20.97
N LEU A 124 16.94 14.00 -21.63
CA LEU A 124 16.73 12.59 -21.99
C LEU A 124 16.60 11.69 -20.76
N ASP A 125 17.24 12.08 -19.66
CA ASP A 125 17.16 11.41 -18.36
C ASP A 125 15.74 11.46 -17.76
N ASP A 126 14.88 12.39 -18.20
CA ASP A 126 13.46 12.42 -17.82
C ASP A 126 12.66 11.25 -18.47
N PHE A 127 13.21 10.58 -19.48
CA PHE A 127 12.57 9.49 -20.26
C PHE A 127 13.44 8.23 -20.30
N PRO A 128 13.65 7.55 -19.15
CA PRO A 128 14.47 6.34 -19.10
C PRO A 128 13.93 5.21 -19.98
N GLU A 129 12.64 5.20 -20.32
CA GLU A 129 12.03 4.22 -21.21
C GLU A 129 12.58 4.25 -22.64
N GLN A 130 13.04 5.41 -23.13
CA GLN A 130 13.60 5.54 -24.48
C GLN A 130 14.90 4.73 -24.63
N ASN A 131 15.61 4.49 -23.53
CA ASN A 131 16.82 3.67 -23.52
C ASN A 131 16.53 2.17 -23.67
N VAL A 132 15.27 1.76 -23.51
CA VAL A 132 14.83 0.36 -23.59
C VAL A 132 14.18 0.04 -24.93
N ASP A 133 13.97 1.05 -25.78
CA ASP A 133 13.40 0.87 -27.11
C ASP A 133 14.34 0.03 -27.99
N VAL A 134 13.84 -1.13 -28.42
CA VAL A 134 14.58 -2.04 -29.29
C VAL A 134 14.67 -1.42 -30.68
N VAL A 135 15.85 -0.90 -31.03
CA VAL A 135 16.15 -0.48 -32.40
C VAL A 135 16.25 -1.74 -33.27
N VAL A 136 15.14 -2.14 -33.89
CA VAL A 136 15.10 -3.23 -34.87
C VAL A 136 15.83 -2.78 -36.12
N LYS A 137 17.13 -3.06 -36.21
CA LYS A 137 17.88 -2.94 -37.46
C LYS A 137 17.51 -4.12 -38.36
N MET A 138 16.53 -3.90 -39.23
CA MET A 138 16.23 -4.85 -40.31
C MET A 138 17.44 -4.89 -41.26
N SER A 139 18.33 -5.86 -41.10
CA SER A 139 19.37 -6.12 -42.10
C SER A 139 18.67 -6.57 -43.38
N GLN A 140 18.82 -5.80 -44.46
CA GLN A 140 18.34 -6.20 -45.77
C GLN A 140 18.98 -7.54 -46.15
N SER A 141 18.14 -8.56 -46.22
CA SER A 141 18.32 -9.85 -46.91
C SER A 141 19.73 -10.45 -46.91
N GLN A 142 19.99 -11.41 -46.02
CA GLN A 142 20.61 -12.67 -46.42
C GLN A 142 19.90 -13.84 -45.72
N THR A 143 19.21 -14.61 -46.56
CA THR A 143 18.72 -15.98 -46.38
C THR A 143 18.78 -16.60 -44.97
N GLY A 144 17.60 -16.89 -44.42
CA GLY A 144 17.37 -18.05 -43.57
C GLY A 144 18.19 -18.16 -42.29
N ARG A 145 17.91 -17.30 -41.31
CA ARG A 145 18.19 -17.65 -39.90
C ARG A 145 17.06 -17.17 -39.02
N LEU A 146 16.38 -18.13 -38.36
CA LEU A 146 15.43 -17.82 -37.29
C LEU A 146 16.15 -16.97 -36.24
N ILE A 147 15.66 -15.76 -36.03
CA ILE A 147 16.12 -14.90 -34.93
C ILE A 147 15.44 -15.43 -33.67
N THR A 148 16.20 -16.15 -32.84
CA THR A 148 15.75 -16.52 -31.49
C THR A 148 15.71 -15.25 -30.65
N ILE A 149 14.51 -14.72 -30.42
CA ILE A 149 14.29 -13.68 -29.42
C ILE A 149 14.71 -14.27 -28.07
N PRO A 150 15.60 -13.62 -27.28
CA PRO A 150 15.87 -14.08 -25.94
C PRO A 150 14.59 -13.90 -25.14
N THR A 151 13.86 -14.99 -24.91
CA THR A 151 12.76 -15.02 -23.95
C THR A 151 13.33 -14.52 -22.62
N VAL A 152 12.88 -13.33 -22.19
CA VAL A 152 13.14 -12.85 -20.83
C VAL A 152 12.63 -13.95 -19.92
N GLN A 153 13.53 -14.67 -19.25
CA GLN A 153 13.14 -15.74 -18.34
C GLN A 153 12.39 -15.10 -17.18
N CYS A 154 11.06 -15.11 -17.25
CA CYS A 154 10.21 -14.93 -16.08
C CYS A 154 10.67 -15.98 -15.07
N ARG A 155 11.07 -15.54 -13.87
CA ARG A 155 11.45 -16.50 -12.83
C ARG A 155 10.22 -17.36 -12.56
N LYS A 156 10.39 -18.68 -12.44
CA LYS A 156 9.29 -19.59 -12.08
C LYS A 156 8.69 -19.11 -10.75
N GLY A 157 7.58 -18.38 -10.81
CA GLY A 157 6.99 -17.62 -9.70
C GLY A 157 6.15 -16.42 -10.15
N ASP A 158 6.45 -15.83 -11.31
CA ASP A 158 5.81 -14.58 -11.78
C ASP A 158 4.42 -14.79 -12.40
N ALA A 159 4.07 -16.02 -12.81
CA ALA A 159 2.76 -16.33 -13.41
C ALA A 159 1.62 -16.26 -12.37
N LEU A 160 1.82 -16.85 -11.19
CA LEU A 160 0.93 -16.76 -10.04
C LEU A 160 0.83 -15.33 -9.51
N GLU A 161 1.94 -14.58 -9.54
CA GLU A 161 1.97 -13.16 -9.19
C GLU A 161 1.07 -12.34 -10.12
N LYS A 162 1.15 -12.56 -11.44
CA LYS A 162 0.26 -11.90 -12.40
C LYS A 162 -1.22 -12.19 -12.13
N GLU A 163 -1.59 -13.42 -11.80
CA GLU A 163 -2.98 -13.78 -11.53
C GLU A 163 -3.53 -13.14 -10.24
N VAL A 164 -2.73 -13.08 -9.18
CA VAL A 164 -3.14 -12.43 -7.90
C VAL A 164 -3.24 -10.91 -8.04
N LEU A 165 -2.39 -10.28 -8.86
CA LEU A 165 -2.43 -8.82 -9.09
C LEU A 165 -3.61 -8.38 -9.97
N LEU A 166 -4.11 -9.24 -10.86
CA LEU A 166 -5.21 -8.92 -11.77
C LEU A 166 -6.60 -9.07 -11.14
N THR A 167 -6.71 -9.79 -10.03
CA THR A 167 -8.01 -10.20 -9.45
C THR A 167 -8.54 -9.25 -8.38
N ASN A 168 -7.69 -8.41 -7.76
CA ASN A 168 -8.09 -7.56 -6.63
C ASN A 168 -7.94 -6.07 -6.96
N LYS A 169 -9.05 -5.32 -6.94
CA LYS A 169 -9.01 -3.85 -6.95
C LYS A 169 -8.57 -3.39 -5.55
N PRO A 170 -7.61 -2.45 -5.42
CA PRO A 170 -7.15 -2.01 -4.11
C PRO A 170 -8.25 -1.22 -3.40
N THR A 171 -8.69 -1.70 -2.24
CA THR A 171 -9.36 -0.87 -1.24
C THR A 171 -8.36 0.20 -0.81
N THR A 172 -8.53 1.39 -1.39
CA THR A 172 -7.76 2.60 -1.10
C THR A 172 -7.88 2.93 0.37
N THR A 173 -6.86 2.63 1.16
CA THR A 173 -6.59 3.32 2.43
C THR A 173 -5.10 3.67 2.43
N LEU A 174 -4.81 4.89 1.98
CA LEU A 174 -3.46 5.41 1.73
C LEU A 174 -2.62 5.71 2.98
N TYR A 175 -2.95 5.18 4.16
CA TYR A 175 -2.17 5.43 5.37
C TYR A 175 -2.22 4.23 6.33
N PRO A 176 -1.09 3.86 6.97
CA PRO A 176 -1.16 3.11 8.22
C PRO A 176 -1.94 3.97 9.23
N PRO A 177 -2.92 3.40 9.98
CA PRO A 177 -3.55 4.16 11.05
C PRO A 177 -2.48 4.65 12.04
N PRO A 178 -2.58 5.89 12.55
CA PRO A 178 -1.63 6.40 13.51
C PRO A 178 -1.57 5.48 14.76
N PRO A 179 -0.42 5.41 15.46
CA PRO A 179 -0.32 4.65 16.70
C PRO A 179 -1.37 5.15 17.69
N PRO A 180 -2.05 4.26 18.45
CA PRO A 180 -3.02 4.70 19.43
C PRO A 180 -2.31 5.56 20.49
N GLU A 181 -2.70 6.82 20.61
CA GLU A 181 -2.28 7.68 21.71
C GLU A 181 -2.70 7.02 23.02
N LYS A 182 -1.75 6.93 23.96
CA LYS A 182 -1.99 6.43 25.31
C LYS A 182 -2.91 7.41 26.04
N GLY A 183 -4.22 7.19 25.97
CA GLY A 183 -5.18 7.93 26.76
C GLY A 183 -6.58 7.99 26.18
N LYS A 184 -7.34 6.91 26.38
CA LYS A 184 -8.81 6.76 26.51
C LYS A 184 -9.31 5.51 25.75
N PRO A 185 -10.29 4.77 26.28
CA PRO A 185 -10.83 3.59 25.61
C PRO A 185 -11.62 4.03 24.37
N THR A 186 -10.96 3.97 23.22
CA THR A 186 -11.62 4.08 21.92
C THR A 186 -12.49 2.85 21.76
N LYS A 187 -13.81 3.04 21.58
CA LYS A 187 -14.69 1.98 21.09
C LYS A 187 -14.07 1.42 19.81
N VAL A 188 -13.55 0.21 19.89
CA VAL A 188 -12.99 -0.52 18.76
C VAL A 188 -14.09 -0.56 17.70
N ARG A 189 -13.86 0.11 16.56
CA ARG A 189 -14.71 -0.03 15.39
C ARG A 189 -14.77 -1.52 15.10
N ALA A 190 -15.99 -2.08 15.03
CA ALA A 190 -16.18 -3.44 14.58
C ALA A 190 -15.41 -3.62 13.26
N VAL A 191 -14.53 -4.63 13.23
CA VAL A 191 -13.78 -5.01 12.04
C VAL A 191 -14.77 -5.15 10.89
N ASP A 192 -14.46 -4.55 9.73
CA ASP A 192 -15.33 -4.67 8.55
C ASP A 192 -15.67 -6.15 8.33
N PRO A 193 -16.95 -6.51 8.15
CA PRO A 193 -17.37 -7.91 8.12
C PRO A 193 -16.67 -8.72 7.01
N GLU A 194 -16.23 -8.08 5.92
CA GLU A 194 -15.39 -8.72 4.89
C GLU A 194 -13.96 -9.00 5.36
N ILE A 195 -13.36 -8.14 6.18
CA ILE A 195 -12.02 -8.35 6.76
C ILE A 195 -12.08 -9.41 7.87
N ALA A 196 -13.16 -9.45 8.64
CA ALA A 196 -13.43 -10.51 9.60
C ALA A 196 -13.66 -11.86 8.92
N ALA A 197 -14.33 -11.89 7.77
CA ALA A 197 -14.52 -13.11 6.97
C ALA A 197 -13.22 -13.66 6.36
N LEU A 198 -12.22 -12.82 6.12
CA LEU A 198 -10.87 -13.24 5.70
C LEU A 198 -10.05 -13.88 6.84
N CYS A 199 -10.52 -13.77 8.09
CA CYS A 199 -9.99 -14.43 9.28
C CYS A 199 -10.78 -15.69 9.68
N ASN A 200 -11.74 -16.12 8.86
CA ASN A 200 -12.31 -17.46 9.03
C ASN A 200 -11.17 -18.47 8.83
N ASP A 201 -10.87 -19.24 9.88
CA ASP A 201 -9.86 -20.31 9.90
C ASP A 201 -10.26 -21.53 9.01
N GLU A 202 -11.26 -21.37 8.14
CA GLU A 202 -11.64 -22.37 7.14
C GLU A 202 -10.59 -22.36 6.02
N ASP A 203 -9.88 -23.47 5.89
CA ASP A 203 -8.93 -23.69 4.80
C ASP A 203 -9.69 -23.49 3.48
N THR A 204 -9.27 -22.52 2.67
CA THR A 204 -9.77 -22.41 1.29
C THR A 204 -9.51 -23.73 0.54
N PRO A 205 -10.31 -24.08 -0.48
CA PRO A 205 -10.19 -25.38 -1.16
C PRO A 205 -8.75 -25.74 -1.60
N TRP A 206 -7.97 -24.74 -1.99
CA TRP A 206 -6.55 -24.87 -2.29
C TRP A 206 -5.65 -25.09 -1.06
N GLU A 207 -5.94 -24.44 0.07
CA GLU A 207 -5.20 -24.66 1.33
C GLU A 207 -5.39 -26.09 1.86
N ALA A 208 -6.60 -26.65 1.68
CA ALA A 208 -6.89 -28.05 1.97
C ALA A 208 -6.14 -29.02 1.04
N GLU A 209 -6.03 -28.68 -0.25
CA GLU A 209 -5.27 -29.44 -1.25
C GLU A 209 -3.76 -29.44 -0.94
N VAL A 210 -3.16 -28.28 -0.62
CA VAL A 210 -1.74 -28.20 -0.24
C VAL A 210 -1.44 -29.00 1.03
N ARG A 211 -2.40 -29.06 1.96
CA ARG A 211 -2.29 -29.83 3.19
C ARG A 211 -2.36 -31.35 2.96
N SER A 212 -3.10 -31.80 1.95
CA SER A 212 -3.26 -33.24 1.63
C SER A 212 -2.04 -33.85 0.94
N TYR A 213 -1.14 -33.03 0.38
CA TYR A 213 0.14 -33.49 -0.16
C TYR A 213 1.20 -33.79 0.91
N ARG A 214 0.88 -33.68 2.19
CA ARG A 214 1.80 -33.85 3.33
C ARG A 214 1.41 -35.03 4.21
#